data_AF-A0A1B6JHJ8-F1
#
_entry.id   AF-A0A1B6JHJ8-F1
#
_cell.length_a   1.000
_cell.length_b   1.000
_cell.length_c   1.000
_cell.angle_alpha   90.00
_cell.angle_beta   90.00
_cell.angle_gamma   90.00
#
_symmetry.space_group_name_H-M   'P 1'
#
loop_
_entity.id
_entity.type
_entity.pdbx_description
1 polymer ?
#
loop_
_entity_poly.entity_id
_entity_poly.type
_entity_poly.pdbx_seq_one_letter_code
_entity_poly.pdbx_strand_id
1 'polypeptide(L)'
;FGQGLLDRLRGLRLNAPLLEKVNIVEIPGILEIRKQVERLFPFNDACQWFIDRADIIFLVYDPSKLDVGPETEAILDQLKGREYQTRIILNKADQVKPEELMRVQGTLIWNISPLMSSQEPPVMYSTSLWSIPYEQGAPSRLLHAQERAFLRDLRQAIDKRVENKIASARRFAVRVRNHAKMVDCYLTTYYNHKTFFGNRKKVADDIIEHPQNYHIYEGLSTLTNISRYDLPDPEVYRDFFRLNPVYDFQRLSDTCTYFRGCPINRLDVAIAYDLPELVGKYKKQAERVLEAAAKS
;
A
#
# COMPACT_ATOMS: atom_id res chain seq x y z
N PHE A 1 -10.34 -16.51 -0.07
CA PHE A 1 -10.65 -16.55 -1.52
C PHE A 1 -11.19 -17.91 -1.94
N GLY A 2 -10.46 -19.02 -1.74
CA GLY A 2 -10.98 -20.38 -1.98
C GLY A 2 -10.95 -20.80 -3.45
N GLN A 3 -11.64 -21.89 -3.76
CA GLN A 3 -11.62 -22.52 -5.10
C GLN A 3 -12.08 -21.57 -6.22
N GLY A 4 -13.08 -20.70 -5.94
CA GLY A 4 -13.61 -19.77 -6.92
C GLY A 4 -12.58 -18.79 -7.51
N LEU A 5 -11.57 -18.37 -6.72
CA LEU A 5 -10.45 -17.58 -7.25
C LEU A 5 -9.46 -18.45 -8.02
N LEU A 6 -9.12 -19.63 -7.48
CA LEU A 6 -8.15 -20.55 -8.11
C LEU A 6 -8.59 -20.99 -9.50
N ASP A 7 -9.88 -21.21 -9.71
CA ASP A 7 -10.44 -21.61 -11.00
C ASP A 7 -10.30 -20.50 -12.07
N ARG A 8 -10.25 -19.23 -11.63
CA ARG A 8 -10.15 -18.04 -12.49
C ARG A 8 -8.74 -17.48 -12.62
N LEU A 9 -7.85 -17.82 -11.68
CA LEU A 9 -6.45 -17.41 -11.74
C LEU A 9 -5.71 -18.25 -12.79
N ARG A 10 -4.96 -17.56 -13.66
CA ARG A 10 -4.14 -18.18 -14.70
C ARG A 10 -2.72 -17.61 -14.62
N GLY A 11 -1.73 -18.49 -14.70
CA GLY A 11 -0.33 -18.11 -14.81
C GLY A 11 0.15 -18.34 -16.24
N LEU A 12 0.67 -17.29 -16.88
CA LEU A 12 1.30 -17.37 -18.19
C LEU A 12 2.79 -17.10 -18.03
N ARG A 13 3.63 -17.94 -18.64
CA ARG A 13 5.08 -17.76 -18.67
C ARG A 13 5.51 -17.56 -20.10
N LEU A 14 6.19 -16.45 -20.36
CA LEU A 14 6.77 -16.12 -21.66
C LEU A 14 8.28 -15.94 -21.49
N ASN A 15 9.06 -16.33 -22.50
CA ASN A 15 10.49 -16.10 -22.51
C ASN A 15 10.79 -14.67 -23.00
N ALA A 16 10.75 -13.70 -22.10
CA ALA A 16 11.00 -12.30 -22.40
C ALA A 16 11.95 -11.68 -21.35
N PRO A 17 13.00 -10.94 -21.75
CA PRO A 17 13.97 -10.35 -20.81
C PRO A 17 13.34 -9.43 -19.75
N LEU A 18 12.21 -8.79 -20.09
CA LEU A 18 11.45 -7.97 -19.13
C LEU A 18 10.88 -8.81 -17.98
N LEU A 19 10.37 -10.01 -18.28
CA LEU A 19 9.72 -10.89 -17.31
C LEU A 19 10.71 -11.59 -16.36
N GLU A 20 12.01 -11.50 -16.63
CA GLU A 20 13.05 -11.87 -15.65
C GLU A 20 13.09 -10.87 -14.48
N LYS A 21 12.61 -9.63 -14.70
CA LYS A 21 12.67 -8.54 -13.72
C LYS A 21 11.33 -8.26 -13.05
N VAL A 22 10.22 -8.47 -13.77
CA VAL A 22 8.87 -8.13 -13.31
C VAL A 22 7.88 -9.27 -13.53
N ASN A 23 6.86 -9.31 -12.66
CA ASN A 23 5.64 -10.07 -12.89
C ASN A 23 4.51 -9.07 -13.13
N ILE A 24 3.74 -9.28 -14.20
CA ILE A 24 2.57 -8.46 -14.50
C ILE A 24 1.34 -9.24 -14.03
N VAL A 25 0.51 -8.59 -13.22
CA VAL A 25 -0.77 -9.13 -12.77
C VAL A 25 -1.86 -8.30 -13.41
N GLU A 26 -2.70 -8.96 -14.20
CA GLU A 26 -3.90 -8.37 -14.77
C GLU A 26 -5.10 -8.75 -13.90
N ILE A 27 -5.91 -7.76 -13.53
CA ILE A 27 -7.19 -8.00 -12.87
C ILE A 27 -8.29 -8.05 -13.95
N PRO A 28 -9.35 -8.85 -13.75
CA PRO A 28 -10.53 -8.81 -14.61
C PRO A 28 -11.04 -7.37 -14.79
N GLY A 29 -11.49 -7.04 -16.00
CA GLY A 29 -12.06 -5.73 -16.29
C GLY A 29 -13.18 -5.38 -15.31
N ILE A 30 -13.08 -4.20 -14.71
CA ILE A 30 -14.05 -3.70 -13.72
C ILE A 30 -15.36 -3.39 -14.46
N LEU A 31 -16.46 -3.94 -13.98
CA LEU A 31 -17.76 -3.76 -14.63
C LEU A 31 -18.37 -2.44 -14.16
N GLU A 32 -18.71 -1.57 -15.12
CA GLU A 32 -19.45 -0.32 -14.84
C GLU A 32 -20.93 -0.58 -14.48
N ILE A 33 -21.44 -1.80 -14.76
CA ILE A 33 -22.86 -2.12 -14.65
C ILE A 33 -23.24 -2.40 -13.20
N ARG A 34 -24.20 -1.63 -12.66
CA ARG A 34 -24.81 -1.79 -11.32
C ARG A 34 -25.65 -3.05 -11.12
N LYS A 35 -25.57 -4.06 -12.00
CA LYS A 35 -26.31 -5.31 -11.78
C LYS A 35 -25.51 -6.13 -10.78
N GLN A 36 -26.18 -6.64 -9.75
CA GLN A 36 -25.63 -7.67 -8.86
C GLN A 36 -25.21 -8.87 -9.70
N VAL A 37 -23.95 -8.89 -10.11
CA VAL A 37 -23.32 -10.09 -10.64
C VAL A 37 -23.01 -10.96 -9.44
N GLU A 38 -23.48 -12.21 -9.43
CA GLU A 38 -23.06 -13.19 -8.45
C GLU A 38 -21.53 -13.35 -8.54
N ARG A 39 -20.83 -12.76 -7.57
CA ARG A 39 -19.38 -12.85 -7.51
C ARG A 39 -19.02 -14.20 -6.90
N LEU A 40 -18.32 -15.03 -7.68
CA LEU A 40 -17.84 -16.37 -7.28
C LEU A 40 -16.82 -16.33 -6.12
N PHE A 41 -16.26 -15.15 -5.83
CA PHE A 41 -15.32 -14.90 -4.74
C PHE A 41 -15.38 -13.40 -4.34
N PRO A 42 -14.91 -13.03 -3.13
CA PRO A 42 -14.84 -11.62 -2.74
C PRO A 42 -13.78 -10.88 -3.57
N PHE A 43 -14.22 -10.27 -4.68
CA PHE A 43 -13.34 -9.63 -5.66
C PHE A 43 -12.55 -8.45 -5.06
N ASN A 44 -13.20 -7.58 -4.28
CA ASN A 44 -12.52 -6.42 -3.67
C ASN A 44 -11.40 -6.88 -2.71
N ASP A 45 -11.62 -7.92 -1.91
CA ASP A 45 -10.60 -8.45 -1.00
C ASP A 45 -9.43 -9.10 -1.76
N ALA A 46 -9.72 -9.76 -2.89
CA ALA A 46 -8.69 -10.33 -3.75
C ALA A 46 -7.85 -9.22 -4.40
N CYS A 47 -8.49 -8.15 -4.89
CA CYS A 47 -7.79 -6.97 -5.41
C CYS A 47 -6.91 -6.31 -4.35
N GLN A 48 -7.42 -6.11 -3.13
CA GLN A 48 -6.64 -5.58 -2.00
C GLN A 48 -5.38 -6.41 -1.76
N TRP A 49 -5.47 -7.75 -1.82
CA TRP A 49 -4.32 -8.62 -1.60
C TRP A 49 -3.19 -8.39 -2.60
N PHE A 50 -3.53 -8.14 -3.87
CA PHE A 50 -2.57 -7.82 -4.93
C PHE A 50 -2.06 -6.38 -4.80
N ILE A 51 -2.95 -5.41 -4.56
CA ILE A 51 -2.60 -4.00 -4.31
C ILE A 51 -1.57 -3.89 -3.18
N ASP A 52 -1.75 -4.67 -2.11
CA ASP A 52 -0.87 -4.64 -0.95
C ASP A 52 0.56 -5.09 -1.23
N ARG A 53 0.75 -5.89 -2.28
CA ARG A 53 2.00 -6.52 -2.68
C ARG A 53 2.59 -5.93 -3.95
N ALA A 54 1.84 -5.09 -4.66
CA ALA A 54 2.27 -4.46 -5.88
C ALA A 54 3.35 -3.41 -5.60
N ASP A 55 4.40 -3.41 -6.40
CA ASP A 55 5.42 -2.36 -6.39
C ASP A 55 4.92 -1.10 -7.13
N ILE A 56 4.18 -1.29 -8.23
CA ILE A 56 3.55 -0.25 -9.06
C ILE A 56 2.14 -0.70 -9.47
N ILE A 57 1.21 0.24 -9.54
CA ILE A 57 -0.19 0.00 -9.88
C ILE A 57 -0.57 0.89 -11.07
N PHE A 58 -1.10 0.28 -12.13
CA PHE A 58 -1.55 0.98 -13.31
C PHE A 58 -3.08 0.97 -13.39
N LEU A 59 -3.68 2.16 -13.40
CA LEU A 59 -5.10 2.34 -13.68
C LEU A 59 -5.25 2.79 -15.13
N VAL A 60 -5.83 1.92 -15.96
CA VAL A 60 -5.95 2.17 -17.40
C VAL A 60 -7.38 2.64 -17.71
N TYR A 61 -7.50 3.83 -18.27
CA TYR A 61 -8.76 4.44 -18.70
C TYR A 61 -8.79 4.61 -20.22
N ASP A 62 -9.98 4.49 -20.79
CA ASP A 62 -10.26 4.81 -22.18
C ASP A 62 -10.88 6.22 -22.25
N PRO A 63 -10.43 7.13 -23.13
CA PRO A 63 -10.99 8.47 -23.29
C PRO A 63 -12.49 8.50 -23.53
N SER A 64 -13.05 7.44 -24.13
CA SER A 64 -14.48 7.32 -24.38
C SER A 64 -15.30 6.93 -23.14
N LYS A 65 -14.63 6.46 -22.07
CA LYS A 65 -15.26 5.95 -20.83
C LYS A 65 -14.51 6.44 -19.60
N LEU A 66 -14.92 7.60 -19.11
CA LEU A 66 -14.33 8.25 -17.92
C LEU A 66 -15.21 8.14 -16.68
N ASP A 67 -16.35 7.44 -16.78
CA ASP A 67 -17.30 7.32 -15.68
C ASP A 67 -16.75 6.40 -14.59
N VAL A 68 -16.84 6.86 -13.34
CA VAL A 68 -16.42 6.08 -12.17
C VAL A 68 -17.65 5.39 -11.60
N GLY A 69 -17.78 4.09 -11.88
CA GLY A 69 -18.81 3.23 -11.28
C GLY A 69 -18.49 2.83 -9.83
N PRO A 70 -19.45 2.22 -9.12
CA PRO A 70 -19.29 1.84 -7.70
C PRO A 70 -18.18 0.81 -7.48
N GLU A 71 -17.91 -0.06 -8.44
CA GLU A 71 -16.78 -1.01 -8.34
C GLU A 71 -15.44 -0.29 -8.45
N THR A 72 -15.31 0.63 -9.42
CA THR A 72 -14.11 1.45 -9.59
C THR A 72 -13.89 2.33 -8.36
N GLU A 73 -14.97 2.92 -7.81
CA GLU A 73 -14.92 3.70 -6.58
C GLU A 73 -14.37 2.87 -5.40
N ALA A 74 -14.86 1.64 -5.22
CA ALA A 74 -14.36 0.75 -4.18
C ALA A 74 -12.87 0.39 -4.36
N ILE A 75 -12.40 0.20 -5.59
CA ILE A 75 -10.97 -0.03 -5.86
C ILE A 75 -10.13 1.24 -5.62
N LEU A 76 -10.63 2.42 -6.00
CA LEU A 76 -9.94 3.69 -5.73
C LEU A 76 -9.83 3.97 -4.23
N ASP A 77 -10.86 3.62 -3.46
CA ASP A 77 -10.83 3.69 -1.99
C ASP A 77 -9.74 2.78 -1.40
N GLN A 78 -9.58 1.57 -1.93
CA GLN A 78 -8.50 0.63 -1.56
C GLN A 78 -7.09 1.12 -1.91
N LEU A 79 -6.97 2.08 -2.84
CA LEU A 79 -5.70 2.68 -3.24
C LEU A 79 -5.29 3.88 -2.38
N LYS A 80 -6.15 4.33 -1.46
CA LYS A 80 -5.83 5.40 -0.51
C LYS A 80 -4.61 5.01 0.34
N GLY A 81 -3.65 5.93 0.47
CA GLY A 81 -2.36 5.68 1.11
C GLY A 81 -1.32 4.96 0.22
N ARG A 82 -1.67 4.63 -1.04
CA ARG A 82 -0.77 4.05 -2.06
C ARG A 82 -0.66 4.90 -3.32
N GLU A 83 -1.06 6.17 -3.25
CA GLU A 83 -1.10 7.09 -4.38
C GLU A 83 0.27 7.24 -5.06
N TYR A 84 1.36 7.21 -4.28
CA TYR A 84 2.73 7.25 -4.80
C TYR A 84 3.08 6.06 -5.71
N GLN A 85 2.45 4.90 -5.51
CA GLN A 85 2.65 3.69 -6.32
C GLN A 85 1.72 3.65 -7.54
N THR A 86 0.68 4.46 -7.55
CA THR A 86 -0.36 4.46 -8.58
C THR A 86 0.04 5.37 -9.75
N ARG A 87 -0.22 4.91 -10.97
CA ARG A 87 -0.07 5.66 -12.21
C ARG A 87 -1.34 5.50 -13.04
N ILE A 88 -1.82 6.61 -13.58
CA ILE A 88 -3.00 6.60 -14.45
C ILE A 88 -2.54 6.62 -15.90
N ILE A 89 -3.06 5.69 -16.70
CA ILE A 89 -2.79 5.59 -18.13
C ILE A 89 -4.09 5.87 -18.86
N LEU A 90 -4.16 6.99 -19.55
CA LEU A 90 -5.23 7.25 -20.51
C LEU A 90 -4.81 6.62 -21.85
N ASN A 91 -5.30 5.41 -22.11
CA ASN A 91 -4.94 4.60 -23.28
C ASN A 91 -5.87 4.89 -24.46
N LYS A 92 -5.42 4.67 -25.70
CA LYS A 92 -6.15 5.04 -26.94
C LYS A 92 -6.35 6.56 -27.09
N ALA A 93 -5.42 7.35 -26.54
CA ALA A 93 -5.47 8.80 -26.64
C ALA A 93 -5.25 9.34 -28.07
N ASP A 94 -4.88 8.48 -29.03
CA ASP A 94 -4.80 8.80 -30.45
C ASP A 94 -6.18 8.96 -31.11
N GLN A 95 -7.24 8.41 -30.53
CA GLN A 95 -8.62 8.56 -31.01
C GLN A 95 -9.22 9.93 -30.67
N VAL A 96 -8.50 10.76 -29.91
CA VAL A 96 -8.96 12.05 -29.40
C VAL A 96 -8.12 13.17 -30.01
N LYS A 97 -8.79 14.25 -30.41
CA LYS A 97 -8.11 15.43 -30.95
C LYS A 97 -7.28 16.14 -29.88
N PRO A 98 -6.21 16.85 -30.26
CA PRO A 98 -5.34 17.55 -29.31
C PRO A 98 -6.09 18.49 -28.35
N GLU A 99 -7.06 19.24 -28.85
CA GLU A 99 -7.88 20.17 -28.08
C GLU A 99 -8.81 19.47 -27.07
N GLU A 100 -9.31 18.29 -27.42
CA GLU A 100 -10.21 17.49 -26.57
C GLU A 100 -9.44 16.71 -25.50
N LEU A 101 -8.19 16.33 -25.78
CA LEU A 101 -7.37 15.52 -24.88
C LEU A 101 -7.19 16.18 -23.50
N MET A 102 -6.94 17.49 -23.48
CA MET A 102 -6.79 18.24 -22.21
C MET A 102 -8.11 18.27 -21.41
N ARG A 103 -9.24 18.35 -22.11
CA ARG A 103 -10.57 18.30 -21.48
C ARG A 103 -10.85 16.91 -20.90
N VAL A 104 -10.55 15.85 -21.64
CA VAL A 104 -10.69 14.46 -21.19
C VAL A 104 -9.86 14.21 -19.93
N GLN A 105 -8.58 14.62 -19.93
CA GLN A 105 -7.73 14.52 -18.73
C GLN A 105 -8.32 15.28 -17.54
N GLY A 106 -8.78 16.52 -17.77
CA GLY A 106 -9.41 17.33 -16.73
C GLY A 106 -10.67 16.68 -16.15
N THR A 107 -11.53 16.11 -17.01
CA THR A 107 -12.72 15.36 -16.58
C THR A 107 -12.35 14.13 -15.76
N LEU A 108 -11.34 13.36 -16.19
CA LEU A 108 -10.88 12.19 -15.43
C LEU A 108 -10.36 12.58 -14.05
N ILE A 109 -9.50 13.60 -13.97
CA ILE A 109 -8.99 14.13 -12.69
C ILE A 109 -10.13 14.59 -11.80
N TRP A 110 -11.10 15.31 -12.35
CA TRP A 110 -12.28 15.77 -11.59
C TRP A 110 -13.07 14.60 -11.02
N ASN A 111 -13.30 13.54 -11.80
CA ASN A 111 -14.08 12.37 -11.38
C ASN A 111 -13.38 11.56 -10.28
N ILE A 112 -12.05 11.45 -10.31
CA ILE A 112 -11.29 10.64 -9.32
C ILE A 112 -10.86 11.44 -8.11
N SER A 113 -10.75 12.78 -8.20
CA SER A 113 -10.22 13.64 -7.13
C SER A 113 -10.91 13.43 -5.78
N PRO A 114 -12.26 13.33 -5.68
CA PRO A 114 -12.94 13.07 -4.40
C PRO A 114 -12.59 11.73 -3.76
N LEU A 115 -12.09 10.78 -4.55
CA LEU A 115 -11.77 9.42 -4.14
C LEU A 115 -10.29 9.26 -3.78
N MET A 116 -9.47 10.26 -4.06
CA MET A 116 -8.06 10.31 -3.70
C MET A 116 -7.89 11.03 -2.35
N SER A 117 -6.98 10.55 -1.51
CA SER A 117 -6.66 11.20 -0.23
C SER A 117 -5.49 12.20 -0.34
N SER A 118 -4.76 12.18 -1.45
CA SER A 118 -3.62 13.06 -1.70
C SER A 118 -4.05 14.45 -2.16
N GLN A 119 -3.36 15.49 -1.65
CA GLN A 119 -3.48 16.86 -2.16
C GLN A 119 -2.74 17.07 -3.49
N GLU A 120 -1.78 16.20 -3.80
CA GLU A 120 -1.04 16.23 -5.06
C GLU A 120 -1.79 15.45 -6.15
N PRO A 121 -1.84 15.99 -7.39
CA PRO A 121 -2.51 15.31 -8.49
C PRO A 121 -1.80 13.98 -8.83
N PRO A 122 -2.55 12.93 -9.20
CA PRO A 122 -1.95 11.66 -9.58
C PRO A 122 -1.15 11.80 -10.88
N VAL A 123 -0.07 11.03 -10.98
CA VAL A 123 0.74 10.97 -12.21
C VAL A 123 -0.08 10.30 -13.31
N MET A 124 -0.29 11.01 -14.42
CA MET A 124 -1.09 10.56 -15.55
C MET A 124 -0.27 10.61 -16.86
N TYR A 125 -0.42 9.58 -17.69
CA TYR A 125 0.17 9.50 -19.03
C TYR A 125 -0.92 9.30 -20.08
N SER A 126 -0.95 10.16 -21.11
CA SER A 126 -1.78 9.94 -22.31
C SER A 126 -0.99 9.17 -23.35
N THR A 127 -1.43 7.96 -23.65
CA THR A 127 -0.70 7.03 -24.52
C THR A 127 -1.66 6.27 -25.43
N SER A 128 -1.10 5.59 -26.43
CA SER A 128 -1.82 4.56 -27.16
C SER A 128 -0.92 3.33 -27.25
N LEU A 129 -1.12 2.40 -26.31
CA LEU A 129 -0.25 1.25 -26.05
C LEU A 129 -0.65 0.05 -26.91
N TRP A 130 -0.60 0.22 -28.23
CA TRP A 130 -0.78 -0.87 -29.20
C TRP A 130 0.23 -0.75 -30.35
N SER A 131 0.39 -1.83 -31.11
CA SER A 131 1.35 -1.87 -32.22
C SER A 131 0.81 -1.27 -33.54
N ILE A 132 -0.31 -0.54 -33.48
CA ILE A 132 -0.99 0.06 -34.63
C ILE A 132 -0.54 1.52 -34.78
N PRO A 133 -0.38 2.06 -36.01
CA PRO A 133 -0.12 3.48 -36.22
C PRO A 133 -1.20 4.38 -35.59
N TYR A 134 -0.80 5.56 -35.13
CA TYR A 134 -1.75 6.54 -34.58
C TYR A 134 -2.76 6.99 -35.64
N GLU A 135 -3.97 7.30 -35.17
CA GLU A 135 -5.02 7.85 -36.03
C GLU A 135 -4.63 9.22 -36.63
N GLN A 136 -5.20 9.52 -37.79
CA GLN A 136 -4.92 10.76 -38.51
C GLN A 136 -5.41 11.97 -37.70
N GLY A 137 -4.51 12.92 -37.43
CA GLY A 137 -4.82 14.11 -36.61
C GLY A 137 -4.52 13.93 -35.11
N ALA A 138 -4.08 12.75 -34.69
CA ALA A 138 -3.63 12.53 -33.32
C ALA A 138 -2.41 13.39 -32.96
N PRO A 139 -2.27 13.85 -31.70
CA PRO A 139 -1.09 14.59 -31.22
C PRO A 139 0.13 13.66 -31.06
N SER A 140 0.61 13.09 -32.17
CA SER A 140 1.61 12.00 -32.22
C SER A 140 2.90 12.33 -31.46
N ARG A 141 3.41 13.55 -31.58
CA ARG A 141 4.63 13.99 -30.87
C ARG A 141 4.43 14.01 -29.35
N LEU A 142 3.25 14.42 -28.89
CA LEU A 142 2.92 14.42 -27.46
C LEU A 142 2.77 12.98 -26.96
N LEU A 143 2.01 12.15 -27.67
CA LEU A 143 1.77 10.74 -27.28
C LEU A 143 3.09 9.97 -27.19
N HIS A 144 3.98 10.10 -28.17
CA HIS A 144 5.32 9.50 -28.09
C HIS A 144 6.16 10.04 -26.92
N ALA A 145 6.06 11.33 -26.61
CA ALA A 145 6.79 11.90 -25.48
C ALA A 145 6.25 11.36 -24.14
N GLN A 146 4.93 11.21 -24.01
CA GLN A 146 4.25 10.63 -22.85
C GLN A 146 4.57 9.15 -22.69
N GLU A 147 4.54 8.37 -23.77
CA GLU A 147 4.93 6.96 -23.77
C GLU A 147 6.38 6.78 -23.29
N ARG A 148 7.33 7.57 -23.81
CA ARG A 148 8.72 7.53 -23.30
C ARG A 148 8.83 7.94 -21.84
N ALA A 149 8.01 8.88 -21.38
CA ALA A 149 7.99 9.29 -19.97
C ALA A 149 7.49 8.14 -19.09
N PHE A 150 6.39 7.49 -19.49
CA PHE A 150 5.85 6.29 -18.85
C PHE A 150 6.88 5.16 -18.79
N LEU A 151 7.55 4.83 -19.90
CA LEU A 151 8.56 3.76 -19.93
C LEU A 151 9.78 4.06 -19.04
N ARG A 152 10.17 5.33 -18.94
CA ARG A 152 11.24 5.75 -18.01
C ARG A 152 10.84 5.61 -16.56
N ASP A 153 9.60 5.98 -16.22
CA ASP A 153 9.06 5.82 -14.88
C ASP A 153 8.92 4.33 -14.50
N LEU A 154 8.41 3.49 -15.42
CA LEU A 154 8.38 2.03 -15.25
C LEU A 154 9.78 1.47 -14.99
N ARG A 155 10.78 1.86 -15.80
CA ARG A 155 12.18 1.44 -15.58
C ARG A 155 12.68 1.89 -14.22
N GLN A 156 12.43 3.14 -13.84
CA GLN A 156 12.86 3.66 -12.54
C GLN A 156 12.22 2.92 -11.37
N ALA A 157 10.94 2.54 -11.49
CA ALA A 157 10.25 1.73 -10.49
C ALA A 157 10.88 0.34 -10.34
N ILE A 158 11.26 -0.29 -11.46
CA ILE A 158 11.97 -1.58 -11.48
C ILE A 158 13.34 -1.44 -10.81
N ASP A 159 14.11 -0.41 -11.17
CA ASP A 159 15.47 -0.20 -10.66
C ASP A 159 15.47 0.11 -9.16
N LYS A 160 14.45 0.83 -8.66
CA LYS A 160 14.28 1.17 -7.24
C LYS A 160 13.60 0.08 -6.40
N ARG A 161 13.28 -1.08 -6.97
CA ARG A 161 12.53 -2.15 -6.28
C ARG A 161 13.15 -2.56 -4.94
N VAL A 162 14.47 -2.71 -4.88
CA VAL A 162 15.15 -3.13 -3.65
C VAL A 162 15.04 -2.06 -2.57
N GLU A 163 15.25 -0.78 -2.93
CA GLU A 163 15.09 0.35 -2.01
C GLU A 163 13.65 0.44 -1.48
N ASN A 164 12.66 0.31 -2.38
CA ASN A 164 11.25 0.31 -2.04
C ASN A 164 10.89 -0.87 -1.12
N LYS A 165 11.47 -2.05 -1.35
CA LYS A 165 11.26 -3.23 -0.50
C LYS A 165 11.81 -3.02 0.91
N ILE A 166 13.00 -2.45 1.04
CA ILE A 166 13.61 -2.13 2.33
C ILE A 166 12.79 -1.05 3.05
N ALA A 167 12.35 -0.01 2.34
CA ALA A 167 11.49 1.03 2.91
C ALA A 167 10.14 0.47 3.38
N SER A 168 9.53 -0.43 2.60
CA SER A 168 8.30 -1.14 2.97
C SER A 168 8.50 -2.02 4.21
N ALA A 169 9.60 -2.77 4.27
CA ALA A 169 9.97 -3.56 5.45
C ALA A 169 10.15 -2.69 6.69
N ARG A 170 10.77 -1.50 6.55
CA ARG A 170 10.92 -0.53 7.64
C ARG A 170 9.58 0.00 8.13
N ARG A 171 8.67 0.39 7.23
CA ARG A 171 7.31 0.83 7.60
C ARG A 171 6.54 -0.29 8.32
N PHE A 172 6.66 -1.52 7.85
CA PHE A 172 6.06 -2.68 8.51
C PHE A 172 6.64 -2.92 9.91
N ALA A 173 7.97 -2.84 10.06
CA ALA A 173 8.64 -2.96 11.36
C ALA A 173 8.18 -1.88 12.35
N VAL A 174 8.04 -0.62 11.89
CA VAL A 174 7.49 0.49 12.70
C VAL A 174 6.07 0.18 13.15
N ARG A 175 5.20 -0.30 12.25
CA ARG A 175 3.83 -0.72 12.61
C ARG A 175 3.80 -1.83 13.65
N VAL A 176 4.62 -2.87 13.49
CA VAL A 176 4.73 -3.98 14.44
C VAL A 176 5.16 -3.47 15.82
N ARG A 177 6.18 -2.59 15.86
CA ARG A 177 6.65 -1.96 17.10
C ARG A 177 5.55 -1.14 17.77
N ASN A 178 4.86 -0.29 17.01
CA ASN A 178 3.80 0.57 17.55
C ASN A 178 2.64 -0.26 18.09
N HIS A 179 2.25 -1.33 17.38
CA HIS A 179 1.25 -2.28 17.87
C HIS A 179 1.67 -2.96 19.16
N ALA A 180 2.91 -3.46 19.23
CA ALA A 180 3.45 -4.10 20.42
C ALA A 180 3.43 -3.15 21.64
N LYS A 181 3.85 -1.89 21.46
CA LYS A 181 3.81 -0.86 22.52
C LYS A 181 2.39 -0.49 22.93
N MET A 182 1.46 -0.44 21.98
CA MET A 182 0.04 -0.18 22.27
C MET A 182 -0.55 -1.28 23.15
N VAL A 183 -0.38 -2.54 22.75
CA VAL A 183 -0.85 -3.70 23.54
C VAL A 183 -0.23 -3.70 24.94
N ASP A 184 1.07 -3.40 25.06
CA ASP A 184 1.76 -3.30 26.35
C ASP A 184 1.22 -2.17 27.24
N CYS A 185 0.83 -1.03 26.64
CA CYS A 185 0.20 0.06 27.37
C CYS A 185 -1.17 -0.34 27.92
N TYR A 186 -2.03 -0.96 27.09
CA TYR A 186 -3.31 -1.53 27.55
C TYR A 186 -3.10 -2.55 28.68
N LEU A 187 -2.11 -3.42 28.53
CA LEU A 187 -1.79 -4.46 29.51
C LEU A 187 -1.27 -3.87 30.83
N THR A 188 -0.42 -2.86 30.76
CA THR A 188 0.09 -2.13 31.94
C THR A 188 -1.05 -1.43 32.66
N THR A 189 -1.92 -0.72 31.94
CA THR A 189 -3.12 -0.08 32.51
C THR A 189 -4.03 -1.11 33.17
N TYR A 190 -4.25 -2.26 32.52
CA TYR A 190 -5.02 -3.36 33.08
C TYR A 190 -4.44 -3.86 34.40
N TYR A 191 -3.13 -4.14 34.47
CA TYR A 191 -2.50 -4.61 35.70
C TYR A 191 -2.48 -3.55 36.81
N ASN A 192 -2.39 -2.26 36.46
CA ASN A 192 -2.44 -1.16 37.43
C ASN A 192 -3.83 -0.98 38.06
N HIS A 193 -4.90 -1.25 37.31
CA HIS A 193 -6.29 -1.10 37.78
C HIS A 193 -6.91 -2.42 38.25
N LYS A 194 -6.23 -3.55 38.04
CA LYS A 194 -6.69 -4.86 38.50
C LYS A 194 -6.59 -4.95 40.01
N THR A 195 -7.74 -5.00 40.67
CA THR A 195 -7.85 -5.33 42.09
C THR A 195 -7.90 -6.85 42.30
N PHE A 196 -7.42 -7.33 43.45
CA PHE A 196 -7.39 -8.77 43.79
C PHE A 196 -8.76 -9.45 43.77
N PHE A 197 -9.84 -8.68 44.00
CA PHE A 197 -11.22 -9.16 44.02
C PHE A 197 -12.04 -8.71 42.79
N GLY A 198 -11.42 -7.96 41.86
CA GLY A 198 -12.08 -7.42 40.68
C GLY A 198 -12.33 -8.48 39.61
N ASN A 199 -13.48 -8.39 38.94
CA ASN A 199 -13.74 -9.24 37.78
C ASN A 199 -12.79 -8.84 36.64
N ARG A 200 -11.88 -9.77 36.29
CA ARG A 200 -10.83 -9.58 35.27
C ARG A 200 -11.39 -9.08 33.93
N LYS A 201 -12.54 -9.61 33.51
CA LYS A 201 -13.16 -9.25 32.24
C LYS A 201 -13.76 -7.84 32.31
N LYS A 202 -14.46 -7.51 33.39
CA LYS A 202 -15.05 -6.16 33.55
C LYS A 202 -14.00 -5.05 33.53
N VAL A 203 -12.86 -5.24 34.20
CA VAL A 203 -11.77 -4.26 34.21
C VAL A 203 -11.15 -4.11 32.82
N ALA A 204 -10.93 -5.22 32.11
CA ALA A 204 -10.42 -5.17 30.74
C ALA A 204 -11.40 -4.46 29.80
N ASP A 205 -12.68 -4.85 29.82
CA ASP A 205 -13.73 -4.29 28.97
C ASP A 205 -13.89 -2.77 29.19
N ASP A 206 -13.82 -2.30 30.45
CA ASP A 206 -13.92 -0.87 30.76
C ASP A 206 -12.74 -0.04 30.19
N ILE A 207 -11.52 -0.58 30.27
CA ILE A 207 -10.33 0.06 29.69
C ILE A 207 -10.40 0.07 28.16
N ILE A 208 -10.92 -1.01 27.56
CA ILE A 208 -11.03 -1.15 26.10
C ILE A 208 -12.11 -0.20 25.53
N GLU A 209 -13.26 -0.07 26.20
CA GLU A 209 -14.35 0.79 25.75
C GLU A 209 -14.10 2.27 26.05
N HIS A 210 -13.28 2.60 27.06
CA HIS A 210 -12.98 3.98 27.45
C HIS A 210 -11.48 4.34 27.52
N PRO A 211 -10.67 4.10 26.47
CA PRO A 211 -9.22 4.28 26.50
C PRO A 211 -8.76 5.71 26.79
N GLN A 212 -9.60 6.71 26.49
CA GLN A 212 -9.38 8.12 26.81
C GLN A 212 -9.37 8.40 28.32
N ASN A 213 -10.22 7.72 29.10
CA ASN A 213 -10.28 7.90 30.56
C ASN A 213 -8.98 7.44 31.24
N TYR A 214 -8.25 6.57 30.56
CA TYR A 214 -6.99 6.00 31.01
C TYR A 214 -5.77 6.62 30.34
N HIS A 215 -5.95 7.69 29.55
CA HIS A 215 -4.86 8.41 28.86
C HIS A 215 -3.92 7.51 28.03
N ILE A 216 -4.43 6.40 27.48
CA ILE A 216 -3.59 5.39 26.79
C ILE A 216 -2.82 6.00 25.60
N TYR A 217 -3.53 6.73 24.75
CA TYR A 217 -2.97 7.35 23.54
C TYR A 217 -2.11 8.59 23.85
N GLU A 218 -2.45 9.32 24.90
CA GLU A 218 -1.68 10.49 25.36
C GLU A 218 -0.35 10.04 25.95
N GLY A 219 -0.37 9.00 26.80
CA GLY A 219 0.83 8.41 27.38
C GLY A 219 1.80 7.88 26.33
N LEU A 220 1.30 7.21 25.28
CA LEU A 220 2.12 6.73 24.18
C LEU A 220 2.69 7.84 23.31
N SER A 221 1.97 8.96 23.14
CA SER A 221 2.43 10.11 22.37
C SER A 221 3.57 10.86 23.06
N THR A 222 3.76 10.67 24.38
CA THR A 222 4.92 11.22 25.10
C THR A 222 6.23 10.47 24.82
N LEU A 223 6.15 9.25 24.25
CA LEU A 223 7.33 8.51 23.84
C LEU A 223 7.92 9.13 22.57
N THR A 224 9.18 9.54 22.62
CA THR A 224 9.89 10.31 21.59
C THR A 224 9.93 9.69 20.18
N ASN A 225 9.50 8.44 20.04
CA ASN A 225 9.62 7.65 18.81
C ASN A 225 8.26 7.21 18.21
N ILE A 226 7.14 7.79 18.67
CA ILE A 226 5.80 7.45 18.18
C ILE A 226 5.02 8.72 17.86
N SER A 227 4.58 8.86 16.61
CA SER A 227 3.61 9.88 16.22
C SER A 227 2.19 9.36 16.48
N ARG A 228 1.28 10.25 16.93
CA ARG A 228 -0.15 9.92 17.03
C ARG A 228 -0.72 9.44 15.69
N TYR A 229 -0.25 10.00 14.58
CA TYR A 229 -0.69 9.64 13.23
C TYR A 229 -0.26 8.22 12.80
N ASP A 230 0.69 7.61 13.51
CA ASP A 230 1.12 6.24 13.24
C ASP A 230 0.35 5.19 14.07
N LEU A 231 -0.61 5.63 14.90
CA LEU A 231 -1.40 4.77 15.78
C LEU A 231 -2.80 4.56 15.20
N PRO A 232 -3.29 3.30 15.14
CA PRO A 232 -4.67 3.00 14.76
C PRO A 232 -5.70 3.62 15.71
N ASP A 233 -6.88 3.94 15.17
CA ASP A 233 -8.00 4.47 15.96
C ASP A 233 -8.42 3.52 17.09
N PRO A 234 -8.95 4.06 18.20
CA PRO A 234 -9.42 3.26 19.34
C PRO A 234 -10.37 2.12 18.96
N GLU A 235 -11.22 2.33 17.96
CA GLU A 235 -12.18 1.32 17.50
C GLU A 235 -11.51 0.05 16.98
N VAL A 236 -10.35 0.19 16.32
CA VAL A 236 -9.57 -0.94 15.81
C VAL A 236 -9.09 -1.83 16.96
N TYR A 237 -8.63 -1.22 18.06
CA TYR A 237 -8.19 -1.97 19.23
C TYR A 237 -9.37 -2.53 20.03
N ARG A 238 -10.52 -1.85 20.05
CA ARG A 238 -11.76 -2.40 20.61
C ARG A 238 -12.13 -3.72 19.93
N ASP A 239 -12.15 -3.74 18.61
CA ASP A 239 -12.49 -4.95 17.86
C ASP A 239 -11.41 -6.04 17.98
N PHE A 240 -10.13 -5.65 18.01
CA PHE A 240 -9.03 -6.57 18.26
C PHE A 240 -9.16 -7.27 19.62
N PHE A 241 -9.40 -6.52 20.71
CA PHE A 241 -9.46 -7.08 22.05
C PHE A 241 -10.77 -7.82 22.37
N ARG A 242 -11.85 -7.59 21.61
CA ARG A 242 -13.05 -8.43 21.67
C ARG A 242 -12.75 -9.89 21.30
N LEU A 243 -11.84 -10.10 20.36
CA LEU A 243 -11.42 -11.43 19.90
C LEU A 243 -10.21 -11.96 20.67
N ASN A 244 -9.36 -11.06 21.17
CA ASN A 244 -8.11 -11.41 21.84
C ASN A 244 -8.07 -10.74 23.23
N PRO A 245 -8.44 -11.43 24.32
CA PRO A 245 -8.52 -10.80 25.63
C PRO A 245 -7.17 -10.19 26.08
N VAL A 246 -7.19 -8.94 26.58
CA VAL A 246 -5.98 -8.20 26.98
C VAL A 246 -5.08 -9.00 27.92
N TYR A 247 -5.68 -9.72 28.87
CA TYR A 247 -4.94 -10.47 29.90
C TYR A 247 -4.33 -11.79 29.41
N ASP A 248 -4.55 -12.19 28.16
CA ASP A 248 -3.91 -13.36 27.56
C ASP A 248 -2.53 -13.01 26.95
N PHE A 249 -2.23 -11.72 26.82
CA PHE A 249 -0.94 -11.24 26.32
C PHE A 249 0.12 -11.17 27.42
N GLN A 250 1.38 -11.33 27.01
CA GLN A 250 2.56 -11.13 27.86
C GLN A 250 3.01 -9.67 27.78
N ARG A 251 3.51 -9.10 28.89
CA ARG A 251 4.12 -7.77 28.88
C ARG A 251 5.41 -7.79 28.10
N LEU A 252 5.77 -6.68 27.46
CA LEU A 252 7.02 -6.56 26.73
C LEU A 252 8.24 -6.83 27.62
N SER A 253 8.19 -6.39 28.88
CA SER A 253 9.23 -6.69 29.87
C SER A 253 9.46 -8.18 30.06
N ASP A 254 8.39 -8.98 30.02
CA ASP A 254 8.43 -10.42 30.26
C ASP A 254 9.01 -11.18 29.05
N THR A 255 9.07 -10.55 27.88
CA THR A 255 9.70 -11.12 26.67
C THR A 255 11.22 -10.90 26.62
N CYS A 256 11.77 -10.11 27.54
CA CYS A 256 13.20 -9.85 27.62
C CYS A 256 13.93 -11.03 28.27
N THR A 257 15.10 -11.39 27.71
CA THR A 257 15.96 -12.43 28.31
C THR A 257 17.32 -11.85 28.68
N TYR A 258 17.92 -12.38 29.74
CA TYR A 258 19.24 -11.94 30.20
C TYR A 258 20.32 -12.03 29.10
N PHE A 259 20.33 -13.13 28.35
CA PHE A 259 21.35 -13.37 27.33
C PHE A 259 21.07 -12.73 25.96
N ARG A 260 19.80 -12.53 25.58
CA ARG A 260 19.44 -12.01 24.24
C ARG A 260 18.92 -10.57 24.26
N GLY A 261 18.72 -9.98 25.44
CA GLY A 261 18.08 -8.69 25.61
C GLY A 261 16.59 -8.71 25.27
N CYS A 262 16.00 -7.54 25.08
CA CYS A 262 14.60 -7.38 24.72
C CYS A 262 14.40 -7.42 23.19
N PRO A 263 13.46 -8.23 22.66
CA PRO A 263 13.14 -8.25 21.24
C PRO A 263 12.78 -6.88 20.67
N ILE A 264 12.06 -6.04 21.44
CA ILE A 264 11.66 -4.70 21.04
C ILE A 264 12.88 -3.77 20.78
N ASN A 265 13.96 -3.93 21.55
CA ASN A 265 15.19 -3.14 21.37
C ASN A 265 15.90 -3.52 20.06
N ARG A 266 15.91 -4.82 19.71
CA ARG A 266 16.45 -5.26 18.41
C ARG A 266 15.64 -4.71 17.26
N LEU A 267 14.32 -4.64 17.41
CA LEU A 267 13.44 -4.03 16.41
C LEU A 267 13.70 -2.53 16.25
N ASP A 268 13.90 -1.80 17.36
CA ASP A 268 14.25 -0.38 17.33
C ASP A 268 15.62 -0.15 16.65
N VAL A 269 16.63 -0.97 16.93
CA VAL A 269 17.94 -0.92 16.24
C VAL A 269 17.78 -1.19 14.74
N ALA A 270 17.01 -2.21 14.36
CA ALA A 270 16.80 -2.54 12.95
C ALA A 270 16.11 -1.41 12.17
N ILE A 271 15.13 -0.75 12.78
CA ILE A 271 14.40 0.38 12.18
C ILE A 271 15.30 1.62 12.02
N ALA A 272 16.13 1.89 13.03
CA ALA A 272 16.95 3.10 13.10
C ALA A 272 18.27 2.99 12.32
N TYR A 273 18.89 1.82 12.29
CA TYR A 273 20.25 1.64 11.77
C TYR A 273 20.34 0.57 10.68
N ASP A 274 19.94 -0.68 10.96
CA ASP A 274 20.23 -1.80 10.05
C ASP A 274 19.55 -1.65 8.68
N LEU A 275 18.26 -1.27 8.66
CA LEU A 275 17.51 -1.10 7.41
C LEU A 275 18.02 0.09 6.58
N PRO A 276 18.25 1.30 7.15
CA PRO A 276 18.92 2.38 6.43
C PRO A 276 20.34 2.02 5.92
N GLU A 277 21.14 1.33 6.73
CA GLU A 277 22.49 0.90 6.33
C GLU A 277 22.43 -0.09 5.16
N LEU A 278 21.45 -1.00 5.16
CA LEU A 278 21.23 -1.94 4.06
C LEU A 278 20.94 -1.23 2.74
N VAL A 279 20.15 -0.15 2.76
CA VAL A 279 19.92 0.68 1.55
C VAL A 279 21.25 1.28 1.07
N GLY A 280 22.06 1.83 1.98
CA GLY A 280 23.36 2.41 1.65
C GLY A 280 24.35 1.39 1.07
N LYS A 281 24.39 0.18 1.63
CA LYS A 281 25.20 -0.93 1.12
C LYS A 281 24.75 -1.35 -0.28
N TYR A 282 23.45 -1.48 -0.51
CA TYR A 282 22.90 -1.83 -1.81
C TYR A 282 23.26 -0.78 -2.88
N LYS A 283 23.10 0.51 -2.58
CA LYS A 283 23.47 1.60 -3.52
C LYS A 283 24.92 1.52 -3.96
N LYS A 284 25.85 1.39 -2.99
CA LYS A 284 27.28 1.25 -3.28
C LYS A 284 27.59 0.01 -4.13
N GLN A 285 26.89 -1.10 -3.89
CA GLN A 285 27.07 -2.31 -4.70
C GLN A 285 26.53 -2.11 -6.13
N ALA A 286 25.36 -1.51 -6.28
CA ALA A 286 24.76 -1.22 -7.57
C ALA A 286 25.63 -0.27 -8.41
N GLU A 287 26.16 0.79 -7.80
CA GLU A 287 27.10 1.73 -8.44
C GLU A 287 28.36 1.01 -8.94
N ARG A 288 28.97 0.16 -8.12
CA ARG A 288 30.15 -0.62 -8.52
C ARG A 288 29.89 -1.55 -9.71
N VAL A 289 28.72 -2.20 -9.76
CA VAL A 289 28.34 -3.07 -10.87
C VAL A 289 28.15 -2.25 -12.16
N LEU A 290 27.51 -1.08 -12.06
CA LEU A 290 27.33 -0.18 -13.20
C LEU A 290 28.68 0.36 -13.72
N GLU A 291 29.59 0.75 -12.82
CA GLU A 291 30.95 1.18 -13.18
C GLU A 291 31.76 0.07 -13.84
N ALA A 292 31.64 -1.18 -13.38
CA ALA A 292 32.32 -2.32 -13.98
C ALA A 292 31.79 -2.60 -15.39
N ALA A 293 30.46 -2.55 -15.58
CA ALA A 293 29.81 -2.75 -16.87
C ALA A 293 30.09 -1.61 -17.88
N ALA A 294 30.33 -0.39 -17.41
CA ALA A 294 30.70 0.74 -18.26
C ALA A 294 32.17 0.69 -18.74
N LYS A 295 33.00 -0.14 -18.11
CA LYS A 295 34.43 -0.33 -18.44
C LYS A 295 34.68 -1.55 -19.34
N SER A 296 33.67 -2.39 -19.56
CA SER A 296 33.69 -3.58 -20.45
C SER A 296 33.04 -3.26 -21.79
#